data_AF-A0A6J7DVE1-F1
#
_entry.id   AF-A0A6J7DVE1-F1
#
_cell.length_a   1.000
_cell.length_b   1.000
_cell.length_c   1.000
_cell.angle_alpha   90.00
_cell.angle_beta   90.00
_cell.angle_gamma   90.00
#
_symmetry.space_group_name_H-M   'P 1'
#
loop_
_entity.id
_entity.type
_entity.pdbx_description
1 polymer ?
#
loop_
_entity_poly.entity_id
_entity_poly.type
_entity_poly.pdbx_seq_one_letter_code
_entity_poly.pdbx_strand_id
1 'polypeptide(L)'
;MSGFGFAGDEGRPIQMGQLTVFGDGDSIVIRAANQQENRSPNLELFILGGQPIKEPVAWMGPFVMNTKREVLDAFEDFQKGLLGSIPAIYKEDAKPKQPIQRTDKLSGDIKPSTASEILDVHNAPTEMQEKKV
;
A
#
# COMPACT_ATOMS: atom_id res chain seq x y z
N MET A 1 -0.70 8.44 16.52
CA MET A 1 -2.03 8.60 17.15
C MET A 1 -2.13 7.58 18.26
N SER A 2 -2.28 8.07 19.47
CA SER A 2 -2.14 7.30 20.71
C SER A 2 -2.83 8.07 21.85
N GLY A 3 -3.07 7.39 22.97
CA GLY A 3 -3.72 7.97 24.15
C GLY A 3 -5.25 7.94 24.10
N PHE A 4 -5.84 8.46 25.17
CA PHE A 4 -7.27 8.51 25.45
C PHE A 4 -7.76 9.96 25.47
N GLY A 5 -8.95 10.20 24.93
CA GLY A 5 -9.54 11.52 24.90
C GLY A 5 -11.05 11.49 24.84
N PHE A 6 -11.62 12.67 24.68
CA PHE A 6 -13.04 12.90 24.48
C PHE A 6 -13.23 13.91 23.35
N ALA A 7 -14.26 13.70 22.53
CA ALA A 7 -14.58 14.53 21.38
C ALA A 7 -16.02 15.07 21.44
N GLY A 8 -16.19 16.31 20.98
CA GLY A 8 -17.46 17.04 20.97
C GLY A 8 -17.92 17.51 22.35
N ASP A 9 -19.00 18.28 22.36
CA ASP A 9 -19.56 18.85 23.60
C ASP A 9 -20.09 17.78 24.55
N GLU A 10 -20.66 16.71 23.99
CA GLU A 10 -21.12 15.52 24.72
C GLU A 10 -19.95 14.73 25.36
N GLY A 11 -18.70 15.02 25.00
CA GLY A 11 -17.54 14.34 25.55
C GLY A 11 -17.50 12.85 25.21
N ARG A 12 -17.70 12.50 23.94
CA ARG A 12 -17.67 11.09 23.50
C ARG A 12 -16.26 10.53 23.63
N PRO A 13 -16.05 9.39 24.32
CA PRO A 13 -14.71 8.85 24.51
C PRO A 13 -14.10 8.40 23.19
N ILE A 14 -12.81 8.70 23.02
CA ILE A 14 -12.00 8.29 21.87
C ILE A 14 -10.69 7.66 22.32
N GLN A 15 -10.24 6.65 21.59
CA GLN A 15 -9.00 5.91 21.84
C GLN A 15 -8.24 5.70 20.52
N MET A 16 -7.02 5.16 20.63
CA MET A 16 -6.20 4.81 19.47
C MET A 16 -6.98 3.94 18.46
N GLY A 17 -6.83 4.26 17.17
CA GLY A 17 -7.46 3.51 16.08
C GLY A 17 -8.91 3.90 15.79
N GLN A 18 -9.45 4.90 16.49
CA GLN A 18 -10.81 5.39 16.25
C GLN A 18 -10.83 6.63 15.36
N LEU A 19 -11.88 6.74 14.55
CA LEU A 19 -12.19 7.91 13.73
C LEU A 19 -13.45 8.57 14.29
N THR A 20 -13.37 9.87 14.53
CA THR A 20 -14.54 10.69 14.90
C THR A 20 -14.89 11.61 13.74
N VAL A 21 -16.16 11.62 13.34
CA VAL A 21 -16.68 12.48 12.28
C VAL A 21 -17.43 13.64 12.92
N PHE A 22 -17.04 14.86 12.57
CA PHE A 22 -17.75 16.07 12.94
C PHE A 22 -18.64 16.52 11.78
N GLY A 23 -19.85 16.99 12.10
CA GLY A 23 -20.74 17.63 11.13
C GLY A 23 -20.44 19.12 10.98
N ASP A 24 -21.43 19.86 10.48
CA ASP A 24 -21.34 21.32 10.34
C ASP A 24 -21.11 22.01 11.69
N GLY A 25 -20.27 23.04 11.69
CA GLY A 25 -19.96 23.85 12.87
C GLY A 25 -18.66 24.64 12.70
N ASP A 26 -18.48 25.66 13.54
CA ASP A 26 -17.34 26.58 13.46
C ASP A 26 -16.16 26.16 14.36
N SER A 27 -16.37 25.17 15.24
CA SER A 27 -15.37 24.71 16.20
C SER A 27 -15.51 23.24 16.51
N ILE A 28 -14.37 22.61 16.82
CA ILE A 28 -14.32 21.25 17.39
C ILE A 28 -13.79 21.31 18.81
N VAL A 29 -14.37 20.49 19.69
CA VAL A 29 -13.94 20.37 21.09
C VAL A 29 -13.28 19.01 21.28
N ILE A 30 -12.03 19.03 21.75
CA ILE A 30 -11.26 17.83 22.07
C ILE A 30 -10.68 18.01 23.48
N ARG A 31 -10.77 16.98 24.30
CA ARG A 31 -10.16 16.96 25.64
C ARG A 31 -9.35 15.70 25.82
N ALA A 32 -8.11 15.83 26.29
CA ALA A 32 -7.34 14.68 26.75
C ALA A 32 -7.97 14.12 28.04
N ALA A 33 -8.00 12.80 28.17
CA ALA A 33 -8.40 12.19 29.43
C ALA A 33 -7.37 12.49 30.53
N ASN A 34 -7.84 12.68 31.77
CA ASN A 34 -6.97 12.93 32.93
C ASN A 34 -6.04 11.75 33.24
N GLN A 35 -6.43 10.54 32.84
CA GLN A 35 -5.62 9.33 32.96
C GLN A 35 -5.31 8.79 31.57
N GLN A 36 -4.02 8.62 31.32
CA GLN A 36 -3.47 8.02 30.11
C GLN A 36 -2.86 6.66 30.44
N GLU A 37 -2.62 5.84 29.41
CA GLU A 37 -1.82 4.62 29.58
C GLU A 37 -0.33 4.96 29.67
N ASN A 38 0.45 4.14 30.38
CA ASN A 38 1.88 4.40 30.59
C ASN A 38 2.72 4.48 29.30
N ARG A 39 2.32 3.77 28.25
CA ARG A 39 3.04 3.76 26.96
C ARG A 39 2.72 4.97 26.09
N SER A 40 1.60 5.63 26.35
CA SER A 40 1.08 6.76 25.59
C SER A 40 0.65 7.87 26.57
N PRO A 41 1.60 8.58 27.18
CA PRO A 41 1.32 9.56 28.24
C PRO A 41 0.60 10.82 27.74
N ASN A 42 0.49 10.98 26.42
CA ASN A 42 -0.14 12.11 25.76
C ASN A 42 -1.23 11.62 24.79
N LEU A 43 -2.19 12.50 24.51
CA LEU A 43 -3.14 12.31 23.42
C LEU A 43 -2.53 12.86 22.12
N GLU A 44 -2.39 12.00 21.11
CA GLU A 44 -1.93 12.36 19.77
C GLU A 44 -3.03 12.12 18.74
N LEU A 45 -3.35 13.16 17.95
CA LEU A 45 -4.45 13.14 16.99
C LEU A 45 -4.04 13.74 15.65
N PHE A 46 -4.69 13.29 14.58
CA PHE A 46 -4.75 14.01 13.31
C PHE A 46 -6.12 14.64 13.15
N ILE A 47 -6.14 15.92 12.79
CA ILE A 47 -7.36 16.63 12.42
C ILE A 47 -7.32 16.81 10.91
N LEU A 48 -8.26 16.16 10.23
CA LEU A 48 -8.39 16.22 8.78
C LEU A 48 -9.70 16.92 8.46
N GLY A 49 -9.62 17.97 7.66
CA GLY A 49 -10.77 18.75 7.22
C GLY A 49 -10.53 19.31 5.83
N GLY A 50 -11.61 19.59 5.11
CA GLY A 50 -11.54 20.14 3.76
C GLY A 50 -12.92 20.47 3.23
N GLN A 51 -12.95 21.32 2.20
CA GLN A 51 -14.18 21.61 1.48
C GLN A 51 -14.57 20.39 0.63
N PRO A 52 -15.82 19.90 0.70
CA PRO A 52 -16.26 18.80 -0.17
C PRO A 52 -16.09 19.17 -1.64
N ILE A 53 -15.44 18.28 -2.41
CA ILE A 53 -15.21 18.45 -3.86
C ILE A 53 -16.52 18.41 -4.65
N LYS A 54 -17.52 17.67 -4.16
CA LYS A 54 -18.87 17.51 -4.75
C LYS A 54 -18.87 16.92 -6.16
N GLU A 55 -17.89 16.09 -6.47
CA GLU A 55 -17.86 15.29 -7.71
C GLU A 55 -18.21 13.83 -7.43
N PRO A 56 -18.72 13.08 -8.42
CA PRO A 56 -18.90 11.64 -8.30
C PRO A 56 -17.55 10.95 -8.01
N VAL A 57 -17.61 9.86 -7.25
CA VAL A 57 -16.44 9.04 -6.91
C VAL A 57 -16.68 7.62 -7.39
N ALA A 58 -15.80 7.12 -8.24
CA ALA A 58 -15.70 5.74 -8.67
C ALA A 58 -14.31 5.21 -8.29
N TRP A 59 -14.23 4.04 -7.65
CA TRP A 59 -12.95 3.47 -7.23
C TRP A 59 -12.84 1.98 -7.55
N MET A 60 -11.63 1.53 -7.85
CA MET A 60 -11.27 0.12 -7.92
C MET A 60 -9.77 -0.05 -7.61
N GLY A 61 -9.47 -0.78 -6.54
CA GLY A 61 -8.09 -1.00 -6.10
C GLY A 61 -7.35 0.33 -5.87
N PRO A 62 -6.20 0.58 -6.53
CA PRO A 62 -5.39 1.77 -6.32
C PRO A 62 -5.90 3.03 -7.05
N PHE A 63 -6.97 2.93 -7.84
CA PHE A 63 -7.45 4.03 -8.69
C PHE A 63 -8.79 4.58 -8.18
N VAL A 64 -8.86 5.91 -8.12
CA VAL A 64 -10.07 6.70 -7.80
C VAL A 64 -10.25 7.74 -8.91
N MET A 65 -11.38 7.71 -9.60
CA MET A 65 -11.77 8.62 -10.69
C MET A 65 -13.21 9.09 -10.50
N ASN A 66 -13.75 9.87 -11.44
CA ASN A 66 -15.13 10.35 -11.37
C ASN A 66 -16.14 9.33 -11.92
N THR A 67 -15.77 8.50 -12.90
CA THR A 67 -16.67 7.53 -13.55
C THR A 67 -16.10 6.12 -13.61
N LYS A 68 -16.99 5.11 -13.70
CA LYS A 68 -16.58 3.70 -13.83
C LYS A 68 -15.70 3.45 -15.06
N ARG A 69 -15.99 4.13 -16.18
CA ARG A 69 -15.22 3.99 -17.43
C ARG A 69 -13.78 4.44 -17.21
N GLU A 70 -13.56 5.60 -16.60
CA GLU A 70 -12.22 6.12 -16.32
C GLU A 70 -11.41 5.20 -15.42
N VAL A 71 -12.05 4.56 -14.44
CA VAL A 71 -11.37 3.57 -13.58
C VAL A 71 -10.91 2.34 -14.40
N LEU A 72 -11.73 1.88 -15.34
CA LEU A 72 -11.38 0.75 -16.21
C LEU A 72 -10.24 1.12 -17.17
N ASP A 73 -10.31 2.31 -17.76
CA ASP A 73 -9.26 2.85 -18.64
C ASP A 73 -7.92 2.94 -17.87
N ALA A 74 -7.93 3.45 -16.64
CA ALA A 74 -6.74 3.52 -15.78
C ALA A 74 -6.14 2.14 -15.44
N PHE A 75 -7.00 1.13 -15.27
CA PHE A 75 -6.54 -0.24 -15.01
C PHE A 75 -5.92 -0.87 -16.27
N GLU A 76 -6.49 -0.61 -17.44
CA GLU A 76 -5.92 -1.04 -18.72
C GLU A 76 -4.56 -0.38 -18.97
N ASP A 77 -4.42 0.92 -18.69
CA ASP A 77 -3.15 1.64 -18.80
C ASP A 77 -2.09 1.07 -17.85
N PHE A 78 -2.48 0.68 -16.64
CA PHE A 78 -1.60 0.00 -15.70
C PHE A 78 -1.14 -1.36 -16.25
N GLN A 79 -2.06 -2.18 -16.77
CA GLN A 79 -1.73 -3.48 -17.36
C GLN A 79 -0.79 -3.35 -18.58
N LYS A 80 -0.93 -2.27 -19.35
CA LYS A 80 -0.05 -1.94 -20.48
C LYS A 80 1.30 -1.33 -20.07
N GLY A 81 1.52 -1.06 -18.77
CA GLY A 81 2.75 -0.44 -18.28
C GLY A 81 2.89 1.06 -18.63
N LEU A 82 1.78 1.74 -18.90
CA LEU A 82 1.78 3.15 -19.33
C LEU A 82 1.93 4.15 -18.17
N LEU A 83 1.84 3.69 -16.92
CA LEU A 83 1.94 4.55 -15.72
C LEU A 83 3.39 4.85 -15.28
N GLY A 84 4.37 4.55 -16.12
CA GLY A 84 5.79 4.70 -15.83
C GLY A 84 6.40 3.48 -15.13
N SER A 85 7.74 3.44 -15.12
CA SER A 85 8.52 2.41 -14.44
C SER A 85 9.52 3.06 -13.50
N ILE A 86 9.63 2.55 -12.27
CA ILE A 86 10.64 2.98 -11.32
C ILE A 86 11.88 2.11 -11.57
N PRO A 87 12.98 2.65 -12.10
CA PRO A 87 14.19 1.87 -12.31
C PRO A 87 14.78 1.44 -10.97
N ALA A 88 15.25 0.20 -10.89
CA ALA A 88 15.99 -0.27 -9.74
C ALA A 88 17.32 0.49 -9.62
N ILE A 89 17.51 1.20 -8.50
CA ILE A 89 18.79 1.83 -8.18
C ILE A 89 19.63 0.80 -7.43
N TYR A 90 20.57 0.17 -8.12
CA TYR A 90 21.57 -0.70 -7.50
C TYR A 90 22.70 0.17 -6.94
N LYS A 91 22.86 0.23 -5.61
CA LYS A 91 24.09 0.77 -5.00
C LYS A 91 25.26 -0.12 -5.41
N GLU A 92 26.44 0.45 -5.67
CA GLU A 92 27.60 -0.29 -6.20
C GLU A 92 28.03 -1.48 -5.33
N ASP A 93 27.69 -1.43 -4.04
CA ASP A 93 27.94 -2.45 -3.02
C ASP A 93 27.03 -3.69 -3.16
N ALA A 94 25.98 -3.60 -3.97
CA ALA A 94 25.04 -4.67 -4.31
C ALA A 94 25.47 -5.46 -5.55
N LYS A 95 26.74 -5.37 -5.99
CA LYS A 95 27.27 -6.30 -6.99
C LYS A 95 27.09 -7.72 -6.48
N PRO A 96 26.53 -8.64 -7.29
CA PRO A 96 26.47 -10.04 -6.90
C PRO A 96 27.89 -10.49 -6.56
N LYS A 97 28.09 -10.96 -5.32
CA LYS A 97 29.36 -11.58 -4.93
C LYS A 97 29.66 -12.65 -5.98
N GLN A 98 30.89 -12.63 -6.50
CA GLN A 98 31.33 -13.59 -7.51
C GLN A 98 30.90 -14.99 -7.08
N PRO A 99 30.40 -15.83 -8.01
CA PRO A 99 30.00 -17.19 -7.67
C PRO A 99 31.12 -17.86 -6.90
N ILE A 100 30.83 -18.29 -5.67
CA ILE A 100 31.77 -19.05 -4.85
C ILE A 100 32.07 -20.32 -5.65
N GLN A 101 33.26 -20.40 -6.25
CA GLN A 101 33.73 -21.60 -6.95
C GLN A 101 33.97 -22.66 -5.88
N ARG A 102 32.92 -23.41 -5.50
CA ARG A 102 33.09 -24.64 -4.74
C ARG A 102 33.79 -25.63 -5.68
N THR A 103 35.06 -25.89 -5.41
CA THR A 103 35.85 -26.91 -6.12
C THR A 103 35.70 -28.25 -5.40
N ASP A 104 34.51 -28.81 -5.38
CA ASP A 104 34.27 -30.22 -5.12
C ASP A 104 34.04 -30.91 -6.47
N LYS A 105 35.15 -31.35 -7.07
CA LYS A 105 35.12 -32.09 -8.34
C LYS A 105 34.51 -33.48 -8.12
N LEU A 106 33.28 -33.68 -8.58
CA LEU A 106 32.87 -34.95 -9.17
C LEU A 106 32.13 -34.66 -10.49
N SER A 107 32.75 -35.17 -11.55
CA SER A 107 32.42 -34.95 -12.96
C SER A 107 31.01 -35.42 -13.31
N GLY A 108 30.31 -34.63 -14.12
CA GLY A 108 29.07 -35.01 -14.81
C GLY A 108 28.62 -33.88 -15.74
N ASP A 109 28.80 -34.08 -17.04
CA ASP A 109 28.61 -33.07 -18.08
C ASP A 109 27.17 -32.51 -18.14
N ILE A 110 27.01 -31.18 -18.09
CA ILE A 110 25.79 -30.50 -18.55
C ILE A 110 26.20 -29.24 -19.34
N LYS A 111 25.82 -29.21 -20.62
CA LYS A 111 25.97 -28.07 -21.55
C LYS A 111 25.34 -26.79 -20.98
N PRO A 112 25.89 -25.60 -21.29
CA PRO A 112 25.28 -24.34 -20.87
C PRO A 112 23.96 -24.14 -21.62
N SER A 113 22.82 -24.13 -20.90
CA SER A 113 21.56 -23.64 -21.46
C SER A 113 21.64 -22.12 -21.61
N THR A 114 21.11 -21.68 -22.74
CA THR A 114 21.04 -20.30 -23.22
C THR A 114 20.36 -19.36 -22.21
N ALA A 115 20.72 -18.08 -22.28
CA ALA A 115 20.28 -16.98 -21.42
C ALA A 115 18.78 -16.61 -21.50
N SER A 116 17.91 -17.57 -21.80
CA SER A 116 16.45 -17.42 -21.93
C SER A 116 15.66 -17.88 -20.71
N GLU A 117 16.31 -18.30 -19.63
CA GLU A 117 15.65 -18.76 -18.38
C GLU A 117 15.81 -17.76 -17.21
N ILE A 118 15.90 -16.46 -17.51
CA ILE A 118 15.84 -15.41 -16.49
C ILE A 118 14.37 -15.14 -16.15
N LEU A 119 13.88 -15.91 -15.18
CA LEU A 119 12.93 -15.57 -14.11
C LEU A 119 11.74 -14.65 -14.44
N ASP A 120 10.55 -15.24 -14.54
CA ASP A 120 9.25 -14.58 -14.41
C ASP A 120 9.03 -14.20 -12.93
N VAL A 121 8.88 -12.91 -12.61
CA VAL A 121 8.88 -12.40 -11.22
C VAL A 121 7.53 -12.40 -10.53
N HIS A 122 6.46 -12.86 -11.20
CA HIS A 122 5.15 -12.98 -10.59
C HIS A 122 4.58 -14.35 -10.92
N ASN A 123 4.26 -15.11 -9.87
CA ASN A 123 3.72 -16.48 -9.89
C ASN A 123 2.30 -16.57 -10.53
N ALA A 124 2.07 -15.84 -11.64
CA ALA A 124 0.82 -15.80 -12.37
C ALA A 124 0.76 -17.01 -13.31
N PRO A 125 -0.30 -17.84 -13.24
CA PRO A 125 -0.47 -18.94 -14.18
C PRO A 125 -0.66 -18.39 -15.60
N THR A 126 0.12 -18.89 -16.56
CA THR A 126 0.10 -18.46 -17.97
C THR A 126 -1.02 -19.10 -18.79
N GLU A 127 -1.85 -19.96 -18.19
CA GLU A 127 -2.98 -20.61 -18.86
C GLU A 127 -4.31 -20.30 -18.16
N MET A 128 -5.31 -19.90 -18.94
CA MET A 128 -6.70 -19.76 -18.47
C MET A 128 -7.35 -21.14 -18.32
N GLN A 129 -7.86 -21.45 -17.12
CA GLN A 129 -8.73 -22.61 -16.93
C GLN A 129 -10.17 -22.26 -17.27
N GLU A 130 -10.68 -22.76 -18.39
CA GLU A 130 -12.13 -22.81 -18.64
C GLU A 130 -12.75 -23.96 -17.86
N LYS A 131 -13.73 -23.64 -17.00
CA LYS A 131 -14.52 -24.62 -16.26
C LYS A 131 -15.71 -25.04 -17.13
N LYS A 132 -15.67 -26.26 -17.67
CA LYS A 132 -16.85 -26.88 -18.29
C LYS A 132 -17.69 -27.56 -17.20
N VAL A 133 -19.00 -27.29 -17.22
CA VAL A 133 -20.02 -27.93 -16.35
C VAL A 133 -20.01 -29.45 -16.53
#